data_AF-A0A6J4ZU37-F1
#
_entry.id   AF-A0A6J4ZU37-F1
#
_cell.length_a   1.000
_cell.length_b   1.000
_cell.length_c   1.000
_cell.angle_alpha   90.00
_cell.angle_beta   90.00
_cell.angle_gamma   90.00
#
_symmetry.space_group_name_H-M   'P 1'
#
loop_
_entity.id
_entity.type
_entity.pdbx_description
1 polymer ?
#
loop_
_entity_poly.entity_id
_entity_poly.type
_entity_poly.pdbx_seq_one_letter_code
_entity_poly.pdbx_strand_id
1 'polypeptide(L)'
;MKTFHCNRCSHLVFYENVRCERCEALLGYVPELAEISAFEDAGEGRWRSLHPRGEGALFRQCHNYAVENVCNWMIPADSPDTLCRACQLTRTIPNLGAPDNRLYWYRLEMAKRRLLYTLAALGLDVPSRKDDPEYGLAFEFLEDGGDGERVMTGHDNGLITLNIAEAEDAYREKVRSAMGEPYRTLLGHFRHETGHYYFSQLVENDPRWLEPYRKLFGDERADYGEALTAYYRDGAPKDWQGSYISAYATMHPWEDWAETWAHYLLIVDVLDTSTSYGLALLPDDPSEPTLTDRTPVEDASFENLMKRWFPLTYALNSLNRSLGMPDGYPFTLASPVVDKLRFVHRVIAAAGDKTQPREAAKPAGNAGTGQTPLKTEQAGALQAEAVQPVAQPAPLSAPQPAAQPVMSQEPVQTPVMETAAPPAPPLQPGPAAAKPAPAKRAARRR
;
A
#
# COMPACT_ATOMS: atom_id res chain seq x y z
N MET A 1 -9.16 -3.71 -2.88
CA MET A 1 -9.63 -3.11 -4.14
C MET A 1 -10.56 -4.07 -4.85
N LYS A 2 -11.76 -3.57 -5.13
CA LYS A 2 -12.82 -4.29 -5.83
C LYS A 2 -12.40 -4.63 -7.27
N THR A 3 -12.99 -5.69 -7.80
CA THR A 3 -12.93 -6.08 -9.21
C THR A 3 -13.98 -5.30 -9.98
N PHE A 4 -13.65 -4.84 -11.18
CA PHE A 4 -14.55 -4.06 -12.01
C PHE A 4 -14.86 -4.81 -13.31
N HIS A 5 -15.92 -4.42 -14.01
CA HIS A 5 -16.27 -4.99 -15.30
C HIS A 5 -16.52 -3.90 -16.32
N CYS A 6 -16.00 -4.07 -17.53
CA CYS A 6 -16.28 -3.15 -18.63
C CYS A 6 -17.79 -3.12 -18.91
N ASN A 7 -18.43 -1.95 -18.76
CA ASN A 7 -19.88 -1.83 -18.94
C ASN A 7 -20.36 -2.05 -20.38
N ARG A 8 -19.45 -2.15 -21.36
CA ARG A 8 -19.78 -2.48 -22.76
C ARG A 8 -19.81 -3.99 -23.05
N CYS A 9 -18.87 -4.75 -22.49
CA CYS A 9 -18.68 -6.18 -22.87
C CYS A 9 -18.54 -7.14 -21.70
N SER A 10 -18.70 -6.64 -20.47
CA SER A 10 -18.61 -7.38 -19.20
C SER A 10 -17.28 -8.08 -18.96
N HIS A 11 -16.22 -7.73 -19.70
CA HIS A 11 -14.88 -8.25 -19.41
C HIS A 11 -14.38 -7.71 -18.07
N LEU A 12 -13.72 -8.58 -17.29
CA LEU A 12 -13.06 -8.19 -16.05
C LEU A 12 -12.01 -7.12 -16.35
N VAL A 13 -11.99 -6.06 -15.56
CA VAL A 13 -11.00 -4.98 -15.66
C VAL A 13 -10.53 -4.61 -14.25
N PHE A 14 -9.29 -4.12 -14.18
CA PHE A 14 -8.61 -3.71 -12.96
C PHE A 14 -8.66 -2.19 -12.81
N TYR A 15 -8.42 -1.74 -11.58
CA TYR A 15 -8.53 -0.33 -11.20
C TYR A 15 -7.68 0.61 -12.06
N GLU A 16 -6.56 0.14 -12.62
CA GLU A 16 -5.64 0.94 -13.42
C GLU A 16 -5.83 0.83 -14.92
N ASN A 17 -6.74 -0.04 -15.40
CA ASN A 17 -6.97 -0.14 -16.84
C ASN A 17 -7.57 1.17 -17.36
N VAL A 18 -6.98 1.66 -18.45
CA VAL A 18 -7.43 2.83 -19.23
C VAL A 18 -8.16 2.43 -20.51
N ARG A 19 -8.11 1.14 -20.86
CA ARG A 19 -8.73 0.55 -22.05
C ARG A 19 -9.16 -0.87 -21.75
N CYS A 20 -10.30 -1.28 -22.27
CA CYS A 20 -10.73 -2.68 -22.20
C CYS A 20 -9.98 -3.51 -23.24
N GLU A 21 -9.31 -4.58 -22.81
CA GLU A 21 -8.53 -5.44 -23.72
C GLU A 21 -9.40 -6.28 -24.66
N ARG A 22 -10.71 -6.39 -24.40
CA ARG A 22 -11.64 -7.17 -25.23
C ARG A 22 -12.37 -6.33 -26.28
N CYS A 23 -12.94 -5.20 -25.89
CA CYS A 23 -13.76 -4.36 -26.77
C CYS A 23 -13.16 -2.98 -27.04
N GLU A 24 -11.95 -2.74 -26.55
CA GLU A 24 -11.15 -1.53 -26.79
C GLU A 24 -11.76 -0.23 -26.29
N ALA A 25 -12.87 -0.28 -25.54
CA ALA A 25 -13.50 0.89 -24.94
C ALA A 25 -12.52 1.63 -24.02
N LEU A 26 -12.55 2.97 -24.06
CA LEU A 26 -11.90 3.79 -23.04
C LEU A 26 -12.48 3.44 -21.67
N LEU A 27 -11.61 3.31 -20.67
CA LEU A 27 -12.00 3.05 -19.29
C LEU A 27 -11.53 4.20 -18.40
N GLY A 28 -12.35 4.60 -17.44
CA GLY A 28 -11.95 5.60 -16.46
C GLY A 28 -12.69 5.44 -15.15
N TYR A 29 -12.01 5.76 -14.06
CA TYR A 29 -12.62 5.76 -12.74
C TYR A 29 -13.51 7.00 -12.56
N VAL A 30 -14.72 6.79 -12.07
CA VAL A 30 -15.68 7.86 -11.74
C VAL A 30 -15.85 7.88 -10.21
N PRO A 31 -15.21 8.83 -9.50
CA PRO A 31 -15.23 8.89 -8.03
C PRO A 31 -16.64 8.90 -7.43
N GLU A 32 -17.57 9.62 -8.06
CA GLU A 32 -18.97 9.74 -7.60
C GLU A 32 -19.72 8.41 -7.65
N LEU A 33 -19.32 7.49 -8.54
CA LEU A 33 -19.90 6.16 -8.65
C LEU A 33 -19.11 5.10 -7.85
N ALA A 34 -17.85 5.40 -7.52
CA ALA A 34 -16.84 4.46 -7.04
C ALA A 34 -16.62 3.27 -8.00
N GLU A 35 -16.59 3.55 -9.31
CA GLU A 35 -16.57 2.52 -10.37
C GLU A 35 -15.59 2.86 -11.49
N ILE A 36 -15.04 1.82 -12.13
CA ILE A 36 -14.46 1.94 -13.47
C ILE A 36 -15.59 1.87 -14.50
N SER A 37 -15.79 2.97 -15.22
CA SER A 37 -16.77 3.07 -16.30
C SER A 37 -16.11 2.83 -17.66
N ALA A 38 -16.82 2.16 -18.57
CA ALA A 38 -16.50 2.20 -20.00
C ALA A 38 -17.13 3.44 -20.65
N PHE A 39 -16.46 4.03 -21.64
CA PHE A 39 -16.88 5.28 -22.26
C PHE A 39 -17.05 5.21 -23.77
N GLU A 40 -17.96 6.03 -24.27
CA GLU A 40 -18.14 6.36 -25.70
C GLU A 40 -17.74 7.80 -25.96
N ASP A 41 -17.06 8.03 -27.08
CA ASP A 41 -16.73 9.38 -27.53
C ASP A 41 -18.04 10.11 -27.86
N ALA A 42 -18.27 11.24 -27.20
CA ALA A 42 -19.43 12.11 -27.40
C ALA A 42 -19.08 13.39 -28.18
N GLY A 43 -17.87 13.46 -28.73
CA GLY A 43 -17.34 14.61 -29.47
C GLY A 43 -16.81 15.73 -28.56
N GLU A 44 -15.97 16.60 -29.13
CA GLU A 44 -15.44 17.80 -28.46
C GLU A 44 -14.71 17.49 -27.14
N GLY A 45 -14.01 16.35 -27.08
CA GLY A 45 -13.27 15.91 -25.88
C GLY A 45 -14.17 15.45 -24.73
N ARG A 46 -15.47 15.21 -24.98
CA ARG A 46 -16.44 14.69 -24.02
C ARG A 46 -16.65 13.20 -24.21
N TRP A 47 -16.91 12.52 -23.11
CA TRP A 47 -17.06 11.08 -23.04
C TRP A 47 -18.35 10.73 -22.31
N ARG A 48 -19.18 9.87 -22.90
CA ARG A 48 -20.41 9.38 -22.28
C ARG A 48 -20.13 8.11 -21.50
N SER A 49 -20.48 8.10 -20.20
CA SER A 49 -20.36 6.88 -19.40
C SER A 49 -21.40 5.84 -19.83
N LEU A 50 -20.96 4.60 -20.00
CA LEU A 50 -21.79 3.41 -20.23
C LEU A 50 -22.19 2.70 -18.94
N HIS A 51 -21.74 3.19 -17.79
CA HIS A 51 -22.13 2.61 -16.52
C HIS A 51 -23.63 2.85 -16.26
N PRO A 52 -24.43 1.84 -15.86
CA PRO A 52 -25.87 2.02 -15.65
C PRO A 52 -26.23 3.14 -14.68
N ARG A 53 -25.51 3.25 -13.55
CA ARG A 53 -25.65 4.34 -12.57
C ARG A 53 -25.16 5.71 -13.07
N GLY A 54 -24.49 5.75 -14.22
CA GLY A 54 -24.02 6.99 -14.84
C GLY A 54 -25.09 7.69 -15.67
N GLU A 55 -26.22 7.02 -16.00
CA GLU A 55 -27.37 7.58 -16.72
C GLU A 55 -27.01 8.38 -18.00
N GLY A 56 -25.94 7.98 -18.68
CA GLY A 56 -25.45 8.67 -19.87
C GLY A 56 -24.83 10.04 -19.61
N ALA A 57 -24.45 10.35 -18.36
CA ALA A 57 -23.72 11.55 -18.00
C ALA A 57 -22.42 11.70 -18.80
N LEU A 58 -22.07 12.96 -19.07
CA LEU A 58 -20.89 13.33 -19.83
C LEU A 58 -19.74 13.68 -18.90
N PHE A 59 -18.56 13.22 -19.28
CA PHE A 59 -17.30 13.41 -18.57
C PHE A 59 -16.23 13.93 -19.51
N ARG A 60 -15.14 14.42 -18.93
CA ARG A 60 -13.87 14.65 -19.60
C ARG A 60 -12.81 13.81 -18.91
N GLN A 61 -11.74 13.46 -19.62
CA GLN A 61 -10.56 12.91 -18.98
C GLN A 61 -9.88 14.02 -18.15
N CYS A 62 -9.35 13.67 -16.99
CA CYS A 62 -8.40 14.52 -16.28
C CYS A 62 -7.24 14.90 -17.20
N HIS A 63 -6.68 16.11 -17.10
CA HIS A 63 -5.53 16.53 -17.90
C HIS A 63 -4.36 15.53 -17.81
N ASN A 64 -3.99 15.12 -16.59
CA ASN A 64 -2.94 14.11 -16.37
C ASN A 64 -3.27 12.72 -16.92
N TYR A 65 -4.55 12.44 -17.20
CA TYR A 65 -4.95 11.22 -17.93
C TYR A 65 -4.79 11.45 -19.43
N ALA A 66 -5.41 12.49 -19.99
CA ALA A 66 -5.45 12.75 -21.43
C ALA A 66 -4.06 13.05 -22.05
N VAL A 67 -3.18 13.73 -21.30
CA VAL A 67 -1.91 14.27 -21.83
C VAL A 67 -0.73 13.45 -21.34
N GLU A 68 -0.64 13.23 -20.03
CA GLU A 68 0.56 12.65 -19.42
C GLU A 68 0.49 11.13 -19.24
N ASN A 69 -0.71 10.53 -19.40
CA ASN A 69 -0.97 9.10 -19.19
C ASN A 69 -0.57 8.59 -17.79
N VAL A 70 -0.64 9.44 -16.77
CA VAL A 70 -0.30 9.08 -15.39
C VAL A 70 -1.53 8.90 -14.47
N CYS A 71 -2.72 9.14 -15.01
CA CYS A 71 -4.00 9.09 -14.33
C CYS A 71 -5.03 8.33 -15.16
N ASN A 72 -6.11 7.86 -14.52
CA ASN A 72 -7.27 7.27 -15.19
C ASN A 72 -8.61 7.74 -14.61
N TRP A 73 -8.61 8.78 -13.77
CA TRP A 73 -9.83 9.33 -13.20
C TRP A 73 -10.49 10.31 -14.18
N MET A 74 -11.81 10.26 -14.24
CA MET A 74 -12.66 11.12 -15.05
C MET A 74 -13.18 12.29 -14.22
N ILE A 75 -13.54 13.37 -14.89
CA ILE A 75 -14.16 14.56 -14.29
C ILE A 75 -15.50 14.86 -14.97
N PRO A 76 -16.53 15.34 -14.26
CA PRO A 76 -17.77 15.79 -14.89
C PRO A 76 -17.49 16.79 -16.02
N ALA A 77 -18.22 16.70 -17.13
CA ALA A 77 -17.92 17.51 -18.31
C ALA A 77 -18.04 19.02 -18.05
N ASP A 78 -18.94 19.41 -17.15
CA ASP A 78 -19.21 20.77 -16.70
C ASP A 78 -18.33 21.24 -15.53
N SER A 79 -17.45 20.37 -15.01
CA SER A 79 -16.50 20.75 -13.96
C SER A 79 -15.63 21.92 -14.44
N PRO A 80 -15.41 22.97 -13.63
CA PRO A 80 -14.52 24.06 -13.98
C PRO A 80 -13.05 23.65 -13.94
N ASP A 81 -12.74 22.53 -13.29
CA ASP A 81 -11.37 22.05 -13.14
C ASP A 81 -10.90 21.26 -14.37
N THR A 82 -9.59 21.25 -14.58
CA THR A 82 -8.91 20.42 -15.59
C THR A 82 -8.33 19.14 -15.00
N LEU A 83 -8.11 19.12 -13.68
CA LEU A 83 -7.57 18.00 -12.93
C LEU A 83 -8.67 17.31 -12.12
N CYS A 84 -8.61 15.98 -12.02
CA CYS A 84 -9.47 15.22 -11.11
C CYS A 84 -9.09 15.47 -9.64
N ARG A 85 -10.00 15.15 -8.71
CA ARG A 85 -9.80 15.35 -7.27
C ARG A 85 -8.49 14.72 -6.76
N ALA A 86 -8.07 13.56 -7.26
CA ALA A 86 -6.79 12.97 -6.88
C ALA A 86 -5.60 13.81 -7.37
N CYS A 87 -5.60 14.26 -8.63
CA CYS A 87 -4.50 15.04 -9.19
C CYS A 87 -4.45 16.47 -8.65
N GLN A 88 -5.57 17.04 -8.20
CA GLN A 88 -5.60 18.34 -7.51
C GLN A 88 -4.83 18.33 -6.18
N LEU A 89 -4.64 17.15 -5.56
CA LEU A 89 -3.83 17.02 -4.35
C LEU A 89 -2.34 17.05 -4.64
N THR A 90 -1.87 16.92 -5.89
CA THR A 90 -0.44 17.01 -6.20
C THR A 90 -0.06 18.46 -6.47
N ARG A 91 0.68 19.06 -5.55
CA ARG A 91 1.19 20.43 -5.66
C ARG A 91 2.42 20.49 -6.56
N THR A 92 3.33 19.54 -6.41
CA THR A 92 4.59 19.48 -7.18
C THR A 92 4.74 18.13 -7.84
N ILE A 93 5.01 18.15 -9.15
CA ILE A 93 5.33 16.97 -9.96
C ILE A 93 6.83 16.95 -10.29
N PRO A 94 7.42 15.79 -10.60
CA PRO A 94 8.84 15.72 -10.95
C PRO A 94 9.14 16.33 -12.31
N ASN A 95 10.42 16.58 -12.58
CA ASN A 95 10.87 17.14 -13.85
C ASN A 95 10.72 16.12 -14.99
N LEU A 96 9.72 16.31 -15.86
CA LEU A 96 9.43 15.37 -16.96
C LEU A 96 10.44 15.41 -18.11
N GLY A 97 11.46 16.28 -18.03
CA GLY A 97 12.60 16.26 -18.94
C GLY A 97 13.55 15.07 -18.71
N ALA A 98 13.55 14.48 -17.52
CA ALA A 98 14.31 13.27 -17.25
C ALA A 98 13.53 12.02 -17.71
N PRO A 99 14.18 11.02 -18.33
CA PRO A 99 13.51 9.91 -19.01
C PRO A 99 12.52 9.12 -18.15
N ASP A 100 12.89 8.80 -16.90
CA ASP A 100 12.12 7.88 -16.04
C ASP A 100 11.09 8.60 -15.15
N ASN A 101 11.16 9.92 -15.04
CA ASN A 101 10.35 10.67 -14.08
C ASN A 101 8.85 10.58 -14.36
N ARG A 102 8.45 10.45 -15.63
CA ARG A 102 7.04 10.21 -15.97
C ARG A 102 6.56 8.85 -15.48
N LEU A 103 7.40 7.81 -15.55
CA LEU A 103 7.08 6.48 -15.02
C LEU A 103 7.00 6.51 -13.49
N TYR A 104 7.95 7.18 -12.82
CA TYR A 104 7.96 7.32 -11.37
C TYR A 104 6.73 8.08 -10.88
N TRP A 105 6.39 9.18 -11.56
CA TRP A 105 5.16 9.93 -11.28
C TRP A 105 3.91 9.06 -11.45
N TYR A 106 3.80 8.27 -12.53
CA TYR A 106 2.71 7.33 -12.72
C TYR A 106 2.56 6.35 -11.55
N ARG A 107 3.67 5.75 -11.09
CA ARG A 107 3.67 4.78 -9.98
C ARG A 107 3.24 5.42 -8.66
N LEU A 108 3.70 6.64 -8.37
CA LEU A 108 3.29 7.42 -7.19
C LEU A 108 1.80 7.77 -7.26
N GLU A 109 1.34 8.26 -8.41
CA GLU A 109 -0.05 8.62 -8.64
C GLU A 109 -0.99 7.41 -8.57
N MET A 110 -0.55 6.23 -9.05
CA MET A 110 -1.27 4.97 -8.83
C MET A 110 -1.41 4.65 -7.35
N ALA A 111 -0.31 4.65 -6.59
CA ALA A 111 -0.33 4.36 -5.16
C ALA A 111 -1.24 5.34 -4.40
N LYS A 112 -1.11 6.65 -4.67
CA LYS A 112 -1.98 7.67 -4.10
C LYS A 112 -3.46 7.42 -4.42
N ARG A 113 -3.81 7.11 -5.68
CA ARG A 113 -5.21 6.82 -6.05
C ARG A 113 -5.76 5.56 -5.39
N ARG A 114 -4.93 4.57 -5.09
CA ARG A 114 -5.36 3.40 -4.30
C ARG A 114 -5.69 3.79 -2.87
N LEU A 115 -4.82 4.58 -2.22
CA LEU A 115 -5.10 5.14 -0.90
C LEU A 115 -6.41 5.95 -0.91
N LEU A 116 -6.57 6.88 -1.85
CA LEU A 116 -7.75 7.76 -1.91
C LEU A 116 -9.06 6.97 -2.13
N TYR A 117 -9.00 5.89 -2.90
CA TYR A 117 -10.13 4.96 -3.05
C TYR A 117 -10.55 4.38 -1.70
N THR A 118 -9.59 3.90 -0.91
CA THR A 118 -9.84 3.30 0.41
C THR A 118 -10.37 4.32 1.40
N LEU A 119 -9.77 5.51 1.45
CA LEU A 119 -10.24 6.60 2.32
C LEU A 119 -11.69 6.98 1.99
N ALA A 120 -12.02 7.11 0.70
CA ALA A 120 -13.38 7.40 0.25
C ALA A 120 -14.37 6.29 0.63
N ALA A 121 -13.99 5.01 0.49
CA ALA A 121 -14.82 3.86 0.87
C ALA A 121 -15.08 3.81 2.39
N LEU A 122 -14.11 4.27 3.20
CA LEU A 122 -14.24 4.39 4.65
C LEU A 122 -14.95 5.68 5.10
N GLY A 123 -15.43 6.50 4.15
CA GLY A 123 -16.14 7.75 4.45
C GLY A 123 -15.24 8.88 4.96
N LEU A 124 -13.92 8.77 4.79
CA LEU A 124 -12.96 9.77 5.20
C LEU A 124 -12.83 10.85 4.13
N ASP A 125 -13.20 12.08 4.48
CA ASP A 125 -13.02 13.22 3.60
C ASP A 125 -11.53 13.59 3.46
N VAL A 126 -11.18 14.10 2.29
CA VAL A 126 -9.82 14.54 1.95
C VAL A 126 -9.93 15.96 1.37
N PRO A 127 -10.01 17.01 2.21
CA PRO A 127 -10.03 18.38 1.73
C PRO A 127 -8.68 18.70 1.07
N SER A 128 -8.72 19.32 -0.11
CA SER A 128 -7.51 19.77 -0.79
C SER A 128 -7.02 21.09 -0.21
N ARG A 129 -5.76 21.47 -0.47
CA ARG A 129 -5.30 22.83 -0.14
C ARG A 129 -5.94 23.96 -0.94
N LYS A 130 -6.74 23.64 -1.97
CA LYS A 130 -7.62 24.61 -2.63
C LYS A 130 -8.86 24.92 -1.78
N ASP A 131 -9.38 23.92 -1.07
CA ASP A 131 -10.59 24.01 -0.24
C ASP A 131 -10.25 24.45 1.19
N ASP A 132 -9.16 23.92 1.75
CA ASP A 132 -8.61 24.26 3.06
C ASP A 132 -7.11 24.61 2.91
N PRO A 133 -6.76 25.89 2.71
CA PRO A 133 -5.38 26.30 2.45
C PRO A 133 -4.38 25.98 3.57
N GLU A 134 -4.86 25.86 4.81
CA GLU A 134 -3.99 25.72 5.99
C GLU A 134 -3.82 24.25 6.39
N TYR A 135 -4.90 23.46 6.37
CA TYR A 135 -4.90 22.06 6.85
C TYR A 135 -5.32 21.05 5.78
N GLY A 136 -5.53 21.48 4.53
CA GLY A 136 -5.83 20.58 3.43
C GLY A 136 -4.65 19.67 3.09
N LEU A 137 -4.97 18.48 2.59
CA LEU A 137 -3.98 17.52 2.12
C LEU A 137 -3.38 17.99 0.79
N ALA A 138 -2.06 17.90 0.68
CA ALA A 138 -1.31 18.09 -0.55
C ALA A 138 -0.10 17.15 -0.60
N PHE A 139 0.37 16.85 -1.80
CA PHE A 139 1.51 16.00 -2.08
C PHE A 139 2.57 16.74 -2.90
N GLU A 140 3.83 16.55 -2.55
CA GLU A 140 4.98 16.98 -3.33
C GLU A 140 5.83 15.76 -3.72
N PHE A 141 6.02 15.58 -5.03
CA PHE A 141 6.88 14.55 -5.57
C PHE A 141 8.19 15.19 -6.01
N LEU A 142 9.21 15.07 -5.18
CA LEU A 142 10.48 15.80 -5.32
C LEU A 142 11.64 14.85 -5.65
N GLU A 143 12.66 15.42 -6.27
CA GLU A 143 13.91 14.76 -6.63
C GLU A 143 15.05 15.27 -5.75
N ASP A 144 16.01 14.39 -5.44
CA ASP A 144 17.26 14.82 -4.83
C ASP A 144 17.93 15.89 -5.71
N GLY A 145 18.44 16.94 -5.08
CA GLY A 145 19.14 18.03 -5.75
C GLY A 145 20.54 17.62 -6.23
N GLY A 146 21.03 18.29 -7.28
CA GLY A 146 22.35 18.04 -7.86
C GLY A 146 23.53 18.33 -6.92
N ASP A 147 23.33 19.16 -5.90
CA ASP A 147 24.37 19.60 -4.96
C ASP A 147 24.46 18.72 -3.69
N GLY A 148 23.79 17.55 -3.69
CA GLY A 148 23.76 16.63 -2.55
C GLY A 148 22.63 16.89 -1.55
N GLU A 149 21.73 17.83 -1.84
CA GLU A 149 20.47 17.99 -1.10
C GLU A 149 19.61 16.75 -1.28
N ARG A 150 19.30 16.06 -0.18
CA ARG A 150 18.42 14.89 -0.17
C ARG A 150 17.00 15.30 0.17
N VAL A 151 16.06 14.89 -0.66
CA VAL A 151 14.64 15.00 -0.33
C VAL A 151 14.32 14.00 0.75
N MET A 152 13.84 14.50 1.88
CA MET A 152 13.29 13.68 2.94
C MET A 152 11.81 13.45 2.69
N THR A 153 11.41 12.18 2.63
CA THR A 153 10.00 11.80 2.67
C THR A 153 9.45 12.06 4.07
N GLY A 154 8.25 12.62 4.16
CA GLY A 154 7.59 12.90 5.43
C GLY A 154 6.35 13.76 5.29
N HIS A 155 5.83 14.18 6.43
CA HIS A 155 4.61 14.96 6.56
C HIS A 155 4.84 16.26 7.35
N ASP A 156 4.29 17.37 6.85
CA ASP A 156 4.25 18.67 7.52
C ASP A 156 2.86 19.33 7.36
N ASN A 157 2.05 19.29 8.42
CA ASN A 157 0.72 19.90 8.49
C ASN A 157 -0.16 19.66 7.24
N GLY A 158 -0.28 18.40 6.81
CA GLY A 158 -1.04 18.00 5.61
C GLY A 158 -0.31 18.15 4.29
N LEU A 159 0.94 18.65 4.27
CA LEU A 159 1.83 18.53 3.12
C LEU A 159 2.64 17.24 3.25
N ILE A 160 2.44 16.29 2.35
CA ILE A 160 3.18 15.04 2.31
C ILE A 160 4.20 15.11 1.17
N THR A 161 5.48 15.04 1.52
CA THR A 161 6.58 15.03 0.56
C THR A 161 7.04 13.60 0.35
N LEU A 162 7.20 13.17 -0.90
CA LEU A 162 7.81 11.89 -1.26
C LEU A 162 8.97 12.11 -2.21
N ASN A 163 10.10 11.46 -1.92
CA ASN A 163 11.19 11.33 -2.87
C ASN A 163 10.79 10.40 -4.02
N ILE A 164 10.86 10.86 -5.27
CA ILE A 164 10.44 10.05 -6.41
C ILE A 164 11.31 8.81 -6.62
N ALA A 165 12.53 8.78 -6.08
CA ALA A 165 13.42 7.63 -6.16
C ALA A 165 12.77 6.37 -5.55
N GLU A 166 11.86 6.51 -4.58
CA GLU A 166 11.10 5.39 -4.00
C GLU A 166 10.23 4.65 -5.04
N ALA A 167 9.93 5.30 -6.17
CA ALA A 167 9.18 4.70 -7.26
C ALA A 167 10.02 3.76 -8.14
N GLU A 168 11.34 3.77 -7.99
CA GLU A 168 12.24 2.79 -8.60
C GLU A 168 12.33 1.54 -7.72
N ASP A 169 12.05 0.36 -8.30
CA ASP A 169 11.97 -0.88 -7.52
C ASP A 169 13.33 -1.32 -6.96
N ALA A 170 14.42 -1.12 -7.72
CA ALA A 170 15.76 -1.46 -7.28
C ALA A 170 16.24 -0.55 -6.13
N TYR A 171 15.98 0.75 -6.23
CA TYR A 171 16.23 1.71 -5.15
C TYR A 171 15.45 1.32 -3.89
N ARG A 172 14.14 1.08 -4.01
CA ARG A 172 13.29 0.72 -2.87
C ARG A 172 13.72 -0.58 -2.20
N GLU A 173 14.14 -1.58 -2.97
CA GLU A 173 14.65 -2.85 -2.42
C GLU A 173 15.99 -2.69 -1.70
N LYS A 174 16.87 -1.83 -2.23
CA LYS A 174 18.13 -1.44 -1.56
C LYS A 174 17.85 -0.77 -0.22
N VAL A 175 16.94 0.22 -0.20
CA VAL A 175 16.56 0.94 1.03
C VAL A 175 15.91 -0.01 2.04
N ARG A 176 14.96 -0.85 1.59
CA ARG A 176 14.31 -1.87 2.44
C ARG A 176 15.35 -2.74 3.15
N SER A 177 16.33 -3.25 2.41
CA SER A 177 17.38 -4.10 2.95
C SER A 177 18.31 -3.33 3.90
N ALA A 178 18.71 -2.10 3.54
CA ALA A 178 19.59 -1.27 4.35
C ALA A 178 18.95 -0.85 5.69
N MET A 179 17.63 -0.61 5.69
CA MET A 179 16.86 -0.25 6.89
C MET A 179 16.37 -1.46 7.69
N GLY A 180 16.62 -2.69 7.21
CA GLY A 180 16.13 -3.91 7.84
C GLY A 180 14.60 -4.02 7.84
N GLU A 181 13.93 -3.38 6.89
CA GLU A 181 12.47 -3.36 6.80
C GLU A 181 11.96 -4.68 6.20
N PRO A 182 10.97 -5.34 6.82
CA PRO A 182 10.42 -6.58 6.27
C PRO A 182 9.55 -6.32 5.02
N TYR A 183 9.06 -5.08 4.85
CA TYR A 183 8.10 -4.72 3.81
C TYR A 183 8.20 -3.21 3.51
N ARG A 184 8.45 -2.84 2.25
CA ARG A 184 8.51 -1.42 1.79
C ARG A 184 7.80 -1.28 0.44
N THR A 185 6.73 -0.48 0.40
CA THR A 185 5.97 -0.22 -0.83
C THR A 185 5.54 1.24 -0.88
N LEU A 186 5.37 1.79 -2.09
CA LEU A 186 4.84 3.14 -2.27
C LEU A 186 3.51 3.36 -1.56
N LEU A 187 2.57 2.42 -1.72
CA LEU A 187 1.27 2.50 -1.06
C LEU A 187 1.41 2.44 0.47
N GLY A 188 2.37 1.68 1.00
CA GLY A 188 2.71 1.68 2.41
C GLY A 188 3.11 3.08 2.91
N HIS A 189 4.00 3.77 2.19
CA HIS A 189 4.40 5.14 2.53
C HIS A 189 3.22 6.10 2.49
N PHE A 190 2.42 6.11 1.42
CA PHE A 190 1.23 6.95 1.37
C PHE A 190 0.28 6.72 2.56
N ARG A 191 0.10 5.46 2.97
CA ARG A 191 -0.72 5.13 4.13
C ARG A 191 -0.08 5.61 5.45
N HIS A 192 1.22 5.46 5.61
CA HIS A 192 1.96 5.94 6.79
C HIS A 192 1.84 7.46 6.93
N GLU A 193 2.20 8.20 5.87
CA GLU A 193 2.18 9.67 5.88
C GLU A 193 0.76 10.24 6.07
N THR A 194 -0.25 9.58 5.49
CA THR A 194 -1.65 9.96 5.80
C THR A 194 -2.10 9.58 7.20
N GLY A 195 -1.42 8.65 7.86
CA GLY A 195 -1.60 8.39 9.29
C GLY A 195 -1.27 9.63 10.12
N HIS A 196 -0.15 10.31 9.87
CA HIS A 196 0.17 11.57 10.52
C HIS A 196 -0.86 12.66 10.22
N TYR A 197 -1.28 12.77 8.96
CA TYR A 197 -2.35 13.69 8.58
C TYR A 197 -3.64 13.44 9.39
N TYR A 198 -4.12 12.19 9.44
CA TYR A 198 -5.36 11.89 10.16
C TYR A 198 -5.21 11.91 11.68
N PHE A 199 -3.99 11.84 12.22
CA PHE A 199 -3.75 12.12 13.64
C PHE A 199 -4.17 13.55 13.98
N SER A 200 -3.67 14.55 13.23
CA SER A 200 -3.98 15.96 13.48
C SER A 200 -5.47 16.26 13.24
N GLN A 201 -6.05 15.64 12.21
CA GLN A 201 -7.46 15.86 11.85
C GLN A 201 -8.45 15.21 12.82
N LEU A 202 -8.14 14.03 13.36
CA LEU A 202 -9.14 13.20 14.08
C LEU A 202 -8.83 13.00 15.56
N VAL A 203 -7.57 13.12 15.99
CA VAL A 203 -7.14 12.70 17.34
C VAL A 203 -6.62 13.87 18.15
N GLU A 204 -5.68 14.64 17.61
CA GLU A 204 -4.89 15.63 18.35
C GLU A 204 -5.74 16.62 19.17
N ASN A 205 -6.85 17.08 18.59
CA ASN A 205 -7.70 18.12 19.18
C ASN A 205 -9.05 17.59 19.71
N ASP A 206 -9.26 16.27 19.76
CA ASP A 206 -10.47 15.64 20.31
C ASP A 206 -10.12 14.82 21.58
N PRO A 207 -10.44 15.33 22.79
CA PRO A 207 -10.17 14.61 24.05
C PRO A 207 -10.77 13.20 24.10
N ARG A 208 -11.87 12.94 23.37
CA ARG A 208 -12.47 11.60 23.25
C ARG A 208 -11.50 10.57 22.70
N TRP A 209 -10.61 10.99 21.80
CA TRP A 209 -9.61 10.14 21.14
C TRP A 209 -8.22 10.29 21.72
N LEU A 210 -7.80 11.50 22.10
CA LEU A 210 -6.46 11.76 22.60
C LEU A 210 -6.16 11.02 23.91
N GLU A 211 -7.12 10.95 24.85
CA GLU A 211 -6.90 10.26 26.12
C GLU A 211 -6.73 8.74 25.97
N PRO A 212 -7.59 8.00 25.23
CA PRO A 212 -7.33 6.59 24.94
C PRO A 212 -6.09 6.37 24.07
N TYR A 213 -5.80 7.28 23.13
CA TYR A 213 -4.58 7.23 22.32
C TYR A 213 -3.33 7.19 23.23
N ARG A 214 -3.19 8.12 24.18
CA ARG A 214 -2.04 8.16 25.09
C ARG A 214 -1.89 6.89 25.95
N LYS A 215 -2.99 6.23 26.28
CA LYS A 215 -2.98 4.96 27.01
C LYS A 215 -2.45 3.79 26.17
N LEU A 216 -2.64 3.83 24.85
CA LEU A 216 -2.29 2.74 23.93
C LEU A 216 -0.94 2.95 23.24
N PHE A 217 -0.62 4.18 22.85
CA PHE A 217 0.55 4.53 22.02
C PHE A 217 1.65 5.25 22.82
N GLY A 218 1.32 5.82 23.97
CA GLY A 218 2.24 6.62 24.78
C GLY A 218 2.01 8.13 24.65
N ASP A 219 2.85 8.92 25.32
CA ASP A 219 2.74 10.37 25.35
C ASP A 219 3.46 11.00 24.16
N GLU A 220 2.68 11.49 23.19
CA GLU A 220 3.18 12.08 21.95
C GLU A 220 3.88 13.42 22.12
N ARG A 221 3.86 14.00 23.33
CA ARG A 221 4.55 15.25 23.63
C ARG A 221 6.05 15.05 23.89
N ALA A 222 6.53 13.81 23.84
CA ALA A 222 7.97 13.53 23.85
C ALA A 222 8.66 14.29 22.70
N ASP A 223 9.91 14.69 22.91
CA ASP A 223 10.65 15.37 21.84
C ASP A 223 10.98 14.37 20.73
N TYR A 224 10.44 14.65 19.54
CA TYR A 224 10.61 13.78 18.38
C TYR A 224 12.08 13.63 17.96
N GLY A 225 12.87 14.71 18.00
CA GLY A 225 14.26 14.70 17.59
C GLY A 225 15.15 13.90 18.53
N GLU A 226 14.92 14.03 19.84
CA GLU A 226 15.59 13.22 20.86
C GLU A 226 15.22 11.74 20.74
N ALA A 227 13.94 11.44 20.52
CA ALA A 227 13.45 10.07 20.33
C ALA A 227 14.04 9.41 19.08
N LEU A 228 14.09 10.13 17.96
CA LEU A 228 14.71 9.68 16.71
C LEU A 228 16.21 9.41 16.89
N THR A 229 16.91 10.32 17.57
CA THR A 229 18.35 10.16 17.86
C THR A 229 18.60 8.93 18.73
N ALA A 230 17.78 8.73 19.77
CA ALA A 230 17.86 7.56 20.63
C ALA A 230 17.60 6.27 19.84
N TYR A 231 16.59 6.26 18.97
CA TYR A 231 16.27 5.10 18.13
C TYR A 231 17.42 4.69 17.20
N TYR A 232 18.04 5.64 16.49
CA TYR A 232 19.16 5.30 15.61
C TYR A 232 20.45 4.93 16.37
N ARG A 233 20.60 5.38 17.62
CA ARG A 233 21.72 5.00 18.49
C ARG A 233 21.53 3.59 19.08
N ASP A 234 20.34 3.30 19.61
CA ASP A 234 20.09 2.15 20.47
C ASP A 234 19.29 1.04 19.78
N GLY A 235 18.57 1.37 18.70
CA GLY A 235 17.62 0.50 18.01
C GLY A 235 16.32 0.29 18.78
N ALA A 236 15.43 -0.52 18.21
CA ALA A 236 14.22 -0.96 18.91
C ALA A 236 14.54 -1.91 20.08
N PRO A 237 13.76 -1.87 21.19
CA PRO A 237 13.85 -2.86 22.26
C PRO A 237 13.74 -4.30 21.75
N LYS A 238 14.50 -5.25 22.30
CA LYS A 238 14.56 -6.64 21.77
C LYS A 238 13.21 -7.37 21.71
N ASP A 239 12.27 -6.97 22.52
CA ASP A 239 10.92 -7.54 22.68
C ASP A 239 9.83 -6.66 22.05
N TRP A 240 10.19 -5.72 21.17
CA TRP A 240 9.24 -4.81 20.51
C TRP A 240 8.07 -5.52 19.83
N GLN A 241 8.29 -6.72 19.28
CA GLN A 241 7.28 -7.53 18.60
C GLN A 241 6.09 -7.90 19.51
N GLY A 242 6.28 -7.85 20.84
CA GLY A 242 5.21 -8.06 21.81
C GLY A 242 4.18 -6.92 21.86
N SER A 243 4.51 -5.73 21.37
CA SER A 243 3.70 -4.52 21.57
C SER A 243 3.57 -3.59 20.36
N TYR A 244 4.44 -3.71 19.35
CA TYR A 244 4.53 -2.80 18.20
C TYR A 244 4.44 -3.57 16.89
N ILE A 245 3.84 -2.94 15.87
CA ILE A 245 3.68 -3.57 14.55
C ILE A 245 5.00 -3.64 13.76
N SER A 246 5.90 -2.68 14.00
CA SER A 246 7.23 -2.60 13.41
C SER A 246 8.24 -2.14 14.45
N ALA A 247 9.53 -2.34 14.16
CA ALA A 247 10.60 -1.79 14.98
C ALA A 247 10.54 -0.24 15.01
N TYR A 248 10.26 0.39 13.86
CA TYR A 248 10.20 1.85 13.76
C TYR A 248 9.05 2.47 14.56
N ALA A 249 7.93 1.74 14.73
CA ALA A 249 6.84 2.15 15.62
C ALA A 249 7.29 2.37 17.08
N THR A 250 8.44 1.84 17.52
CA THR A 250 8.98 2.13 18.86
C THR A 250 9.63 3.50 18.98
N MET A 251 9.89 4.17 17.85
CA MET A 251 10.64 5.43 17.79
C MET A 251 9.88 6.56 18.47
N HIS A 252 8.60 6.72 18.17
CA HIS A 252 7.76 7.77 18.76
C HIS A 252 6.28 7.36 18.75
N PRO A 253 5.44 7.82 19.70
CA PRO A 253 3.99 7.55 19.67
C PRO A 253 3.28 7.97 18.37
N TRP A 254 3.76 9.02 17.70
CA TRP A 254 3.26 9.40 16.37
C TRP A 254 3.58 8.36 15.30
N GLU A 255 4.74 7.71 15.35
CA GLU A 255 5.09 6.62 14.43
C GLU A 255 4.30 5.36 14.72
N ASP A 256 4.11 5.02 16.00
CA ASP A 256 3.29 3.88 16.39
C ASP A 256 1.85 4.02 15.87
N TRP A 257 1.32 5.25 15.91
CA TRP A 257 0.05 5.58 15.27
C TRP A 257 0.09 5.42 13.75
N ALA A 258 1.04 6.07 13.07
CA ALA A 258 1.12 6.09 11.62
C ALA A 258 1.32 4.67 11.04
N GLU A 259 2.18 3.87 11.66
CA GLU A 259 2.42 2.47 11.34
C GLU A 259 1.17 1.62 11.57
N THR A 260 0.49 1.78 12.72
CA THR A 260 -0.75 1.04 13.01
C THR A 260 -1.88 1.45 12.05
N TRP A 261 -2.01 2.73 11.74
CA TRP A 261 -2.95 3.26 10.76
C TRP A 261 -2.71 2.67 9.38
N ALA A 262 -1.46 2.69 8.93
CA ALA A 262 -1.10 2.13 7.63
C ALA A 262 -1.39 0.64 7.55
N HIS A 263 -1.14 -0.06 8.65
CA HIS A 263 -1.40 -1.48 8.77
C HIS A 263 -2.90 -1.81 8.77
N TYR A 264 -3.72 -1.00 9.44
CA TYR A 264 -5.18 -1.12 9.39
C TYR A 264 -5.70 -0.97 7.95
N LEU A 265 -5.27 0.06 7.21
CA LEU A 265 -5.65 0.25 5.81
C LEU A 265 -5.17 -0.90 4.91
N LEU A 266 -4.01 -1.51 5.21
CA LEU A 266 -3.55 -2.72 4.54
C LEU A 266 -4.54 -3.87 4.72
N ILE A 267 -4.94 -4.15 5.96
CA ILE A 267 -5.89 -5.22 6.29
C ILE A 267 -7.21 -5.00 5.54
N VAL A 268 -7.75 -3.78 5.60
CA VAL A 268 -9.00 -3.40 4.91
C VAL A 268 -8.88 -3.66 3.40
N ASP A 269 -7.81 -3.18 2.75
CA ASP A 269 -7.68 -3.29 1.30
C ASP A 269 -7.49 -4.72 0.81
N VAL A 270 -6.74 -5.53 1.55
CA VAL A 270 -6.51 -6.94 1.20
C VAL A 270 -7.79 -7.75 1.42
N LEU A 271 -8.54 -7.49 2.51
CA LEU A 271 -9.84 -8.13 2.74
C LEU A 271 -10.88 -7.72 1.70
N ASP A 272 -10.95 -6.44 1.33
CA ASP A 272 -11.83 -5.95 0.26
C ASP A 272 -11.51 -6.65 -1.07
N THR A 273 -10.22 -6.76 -1.40
CA THR A 273 -9.78 -7.52 -2.58
C THR A 273 -10.24 -8.97 -2.51
N SER A 274 -9.93 -9.67 -1.41
CA SER A 274 -10.31 -11.09 -1.25
C SER A 274 -11.82 -11.32 -1.41
N THR A 275 -12.62 -10.41 -0.87
CA THR A 275 -14.09 -10.45 -0.94
C THR A 275 -14.58 -10.28 -2.36
N SER A 276 -13.98 -9.34 -3.11
CA SER A 276 -14.38 -9.04 -4.48
C SER A 276 -14.06 -10.18 -5.45
N TYR A 277 -12.97 -10.92 -5.21
CA TYR A 277 -12.65 -12.13 -5.97
C TYR A 277 -13.47 -13.35 -5.53
N GLY A 278 -14.22 -13.25 -4.44
CA GLY A 278 -14.95 -14.38 -3.87
C GLY A 278 -14.03 -15.48 -3.34
N LEU A 279 -12.83 -15.09 -2.89
CA LEU A 279 -11.91 -16.02 -2.25
C LEU A 279 -12.58 -16.60 -0.99
N ALA A 280 -12.59 -17.92 -0.90
CA ALA A 280 -13.05 -18.64 0.27
C ALA A 280 -12.03 -19.72 0.64
N LEU A 281 -11.81 -19.91 1.94
CA LEU A 281 -11.01 -21.01 2.48
C LEU A 281 -11.96 -22.01 3.12
N LEU A 282 -12.02 -23.20 2.51
CA LEU A 282 -12.92 -24.31 2.85
C LEU A 282 -12.08 -25.57 3.12
N PRO A 283 -11.33 -25.63 4.23
CA PRO A 283 -10.56 -26.82 4.59
C PRO A 283 -11.47 -28.02 4.91
N ASP A 284 -10.95 -29.24 4.71
CA ASP A 284 -11.67 -30.48 5.01
C ASP A 284 -11.83 -30.72 6.52
N ASP A 285 -10.82 -30.33 7.32
CA ASP A 285 -10.85 -30.43 8.78
C ASP A 285 -11.62 -29.24 9.38
N PRO A 286 -12.74 -29.47 10.10
CA PRO A 286 -13.53 -28.39 10.70
C PRO A 286 -12.79 -27.57 11.78
N SER A 287 -11.65 -28.05 12.27
CA SER A 287 -10.80 -27.34 13.22
C SER A 287 -9.88 -26.30 12.55
N GLU A 288 -9.73 -26.37 11.23
CA GLU A 288 -8.88 -25.45 10.49
C GLU A 288 -9.54 -24.07 10.26
N PRO A 289 -8.75 -22.98 10.16
CA PRO A 289 -9.28 -21.64 9.95
C PRO A 289 -10.03 -21.51 8.61
N THR A 290 -11.31 -21.19 8.67
CA THR A 290 -12.16 -20.94 7.48
C THR A 290 -12.23 -19.45 7.13
N LEU A 291 -12.43 -19.14 5.85
CA LEU A 291 -12.77 -17.81 5.37
C LEU A 291 -13.98 -17.92 4.43
N THR A 292 -15.17 -17.60 4.93
CA THR A 292 -16.42 -17.66 4.15
C THR A 292 -17.25 -16.38 4.22
N ASP A 293 -16.95 -15.53 5.20
CA ASP A 293 -17.62 -14.26 5.40
C ASP A 293 -17.21 -13.25 4.32
N ARG A 294 -18.20 -12.66 3.66
CA ARG A 294 -18.06 -11.69 2.57
C ARG A 294 -18.67 -10.34 2.90
N THR A 295 -18.85 -10.02 4.18
CA THR A 295 -19.33 -8.71 4.64
C THR A 295 -18.43 -7.62 4.04
N PRO A 296 -19.01 -6.58 3.38
CA PRO A 296 -18.26 -5.42 2.91
C PRO A 296 -17.40 -4.84 4.03
N VAL A 297 -16.19 -4.41 3.71
CA VAL A 297 -15.23 -3.96 4.74
C VAL A 297 -15.70 -2.68 5.43
N GLU A 298 -16.46 -1.85 4.72
CA GLU A 298 -17.12 -0.64 5.21
C GLU A 298 -18.21 -0.91 6.25
N ASP A 299 -18.82 -2.11 6.23
CA ASP A 299 -19.90 -2.51 7.15
C ASP A 299 -19.43 -3.51 8.22
N ALA A 300 -18.18 -3.99 8.13
CA ALA A 300 -17.66 -5.04 8.99
C ALA A 300 -17.24 -4.51 10.37
N SER A 301 -17.60 -5.26 11.42
CA SER A 301 -17.05 -5.00 12.75
C SER A 301 -15.55 -5.33 12.81
N PHE A 302 -14.81 -4.72 13.73
CA PHE A 302 -13.40 -5.06 13.94
C PHE A 302 -13.16 -6.56 14.15
N GLU A 303 -14.00 -7.23 14.94
CA GLU A 303 -13.90 -8.68 15.16
C GLU A 303 -14.09 -9.48 13.87
N ASN A 304 -15.01 -9.03 13.01
CA ASN A 304 -15.21 -9.63 11.69
C ASN A 304 -13.94 -9.52 10.83
N LEU A 305 -13.36 -8.33 10.76
CA LEU A 305 -12.12 -8.08 10.01
C LEU A 305 -10.98 -8.98 10.52
N MET A 306 -10.76 -9.04 11.83
CA MET A 306 -9.69 -9.84 12.44
C MET A 306 -9.91 -11.34 12.23
N LYS A 307 -11.15 -11.83 12.41
CA LYS A 307 -11.49 -13.24 12.17
C LYS A 307 -11.19 -13.67 10.73
N ARG A 308 -11.38 -12.77 9.76
CA ARG A 308 -11.11 -13.03 8.33
C ARG A 308 -9.63 -12.86 7.98
N TRP A 309 -8.94 -11.95 8.68
CA TRP A 309 -7.54 -11.62 8.42
C TRP A 309 -6.58 -12.78 8.71
N PHE A 310 -6.74 -13.47 9.85
CA PHE A 310 -5.82 -14.54 10.24
C PHE A 310 -5.81 -15.75 9.27
N PRO A 311 -6.96 -16.33 8.86
CA PRO A 311 -6.98 -17.38 7.84
C PRO A 311 -6.38 -16.92 6.50
N LEU A 312 -6.69 -15.68 6.10
CA LEU A 312 -6.23 -15.15 4.82
C LEU A 312 -4.71 -15.01 4.78
N THR A 313 -4.10 -14.48 5.84
CA THR A 313 -2.64 -14.34 5.91
C THR A 313 -1.91 -15.67 5.99
N TYR A 314 -2.50 -16.68 6.64
CA TYR A 314 -1.98 -18.04 6.60
C TYR A 314 -1.92 -18.58 5.16
N ALA A 315 -3.01 -18.47 4.41
CA ALA A 315 -3.05 -18.89 3.01
C ALA A 315 -2.11 -18.07 2.13
N LEU A 316 -2.10 -16.74 2.28
CA LEU A 316 -1.24 -15.82 1.52
C LEU A 316 0.24 -16.16 1.69
N ASN A 317 0.71 -16.34 2.93
CA ASN A 317 2.11 -16.66 3.18
C ASN A 317 2.47 -18.05 2.67
N SER A 318 1.56 -19.02 2.82
CA SER A 318 1.77 -20.39 2.32
C SER A 318 1.87 -20.44 0.79
N LEU A 319 1.02 -19.67 0.09
CA LEU A 319 1.08 -19.51 -1.37
C LEU A 319 2.38 -18.82 -1.80
N ASN A 320 2.81 -17.76 -1.12
CA ASN A 320 4.08 -17.09 -1.44
C ASN A 320 5.29 -18.02 -1.28
N ARG A 321 5.36 -18.76 -0.16
CA ARG A 321 6.42 -19.76 0.05
C ARG A 321 6.41 -20.84 -1.03
N SER A 322 5.23 -21.26 -1.49
CA SER A 322 5.08 -22.23 -2.58
C SER A 322 5.58 -21.69 -3.93
N LEU A 323 5.53 -20.37 -4.14
CA LEU A 323 6.09 -19.68 -5.29
C LEU A 323 7.60 -19.39 -5.15
N GLY A 324 8.22 -19.76 -4.01
CA GLY A 324 9.61 -19.43 -3.71
C GLY A 324 9.84 -17.98 -3.29
N MET A 325 8.78 -17.27 -2.92
CA MET A 325 8.81 -15.87 -2.49
C MET A 325 8.81 -15.77 -0.95
N PRO A 326 9.36 -14.69 -0.37
CA PRO A 326 9.17 -14.36 1.05
C PRO A 326 7.69 -14.24 1.41
N ASP A 327 7.39 -14.29 2.71
CA ASP A 327 6.02 -14.08 3.20
C ASP A 327 5.46 -12.75 2.68
N GLY A 328 4.30 -12.81 2.00
CA GLY A 328 3.61 -11.62 1.51
C GLY A 328 3.09 -10.72 2.64
N TYR A 329 2.92 -11.30 3.82
CA TYR A 329 2.60 -10.61 5.07
C TYR A 329 3.57 -11.05 6.19
N PRO A 330 4.72 -10.39 6.35
CA PRO A 330 5.78 -10.78 7.29
C PRO A 330 5.59 -10.19 8.71
N PHE A 331 4.35 -9.94 9.14
CA PHE A 331 4.07 -9.28 10.43
C PHE A 331 3.38 -10.24 11.41
N THR A 332 3.68 -10.05 12.69
CA THR A 332 2.99 -10.74 13.79
C THR A 332 2.11 -9.75 14.53
N LEU A 333 0.82 -10.09 14.72
CA LEU A 333 -0.12 -9.24 15.45
C LEU A 333 -0.22 -9.71 16.89
N ALA A 334 0.63 -9.18 17.77
CA ALA A 334 0.51 -9.37 19.21
C ALA A 334 -0.77 -8.70 19.76
N SER A 335 -1.25 -9.16 20.92
CA SER A 335 -2.50 -8.62 21.52
C SER A 335 -2.51 -7.09 21.65
N PRO A 336 -1.43 -6.42 22.12
CA PRO A 336 -1.43 -4.96 22.19
C PRO A 336 -1.54 -4.27 20.82
N VAL A 337 -0.98 -4.88 19.77
CA VAL A 337 -1.10 -4.37 18.39
C VAL A 337 -2.54 -4.51 17.90
N VAL A 338 -3.22 -5.61 18.23
CA VAL A 338 -4.65 -5.79 17.92
C VAL A 338 -5.51 -4.75 18.63
N ASP A 339 -5.18 -4.38 19.87
CA ASP A 339 -5.87 -3.31 20.60
C ASP A 339 -5.67 -1.93 19.97
N LYS A 340 -4.46 -1.63 19.48
CA LYS A 340 -4.16 -0.42 18.70
C LYS A 340 -4.93 -0.39 17.38
N LEU A 341 -4.96 -1.51 16.64
CA LEU A 341 -5.76 -1.63 15.40
C LEU A 341 -7.26 -1.43 15.67
N ARG A 342 -7.78 -1.95 16.79
CA ARG A 342 -9.15 -1.73 17.23
C ARG A 342 -9.43 -0.26 17.50
N PHE A 343 -8.48 0.45 18.11
CA PHE A 343 -8.59 1.88 18.33
C PHE A 343 -8.66 2.66 17.01
N VAL A 344 -7.74 2.39 16.06
CA VAL A 344 -7.79 2.98 14.72
C VAL A 344 -9.14 2.73 14.03
N HIS A 345 -9.65 1.50 14.07
CA HIS A 345 -10.96 1.16 13.53
C HIS A 345 -12.08 2.02 14.11
N ARG A 346 -12.09 2.25 15.43
CA ARG A 346 -13.10 3.08 16.09
C ARG A 346 -13.01 4.55 15.70
N VAL A 347 -11.80 5.11 15.56
CA VAL A 347 -11.59 6.48 15.09
C VAL A 347 -12.13 6.64 13.67
N ILE A 348 -11.77 5.72 12.78
CA ILE A 348 -12.22 5.73 11.37
C ILE A 348 -13.74 5.57 11.28
N ALA A 349 -14.32 4.61 11.99
CA ALA A 349 -15.76 4.36 11.96
C ALA A 349 -16.55 5.59 12.44
N ALA A 350 -16.08 6.27 13.49
CA ALA A 350 -16.71 7.50 13.96
C ALA A 350 -16.54 8.68 13.00
N ALA A 351 -15.40 8.78 12.31
CA ALA A 351 -15.17 9.83 11.33
C ALA A 351 -15.96 9.63 10.02
N GLY A 352 -16.16 8.37 9.61
CA GLY A 352 -16.93 8.01 8.41
C GLY A 352 -18.45 8.01 8.61
N ASP A 353 -18.94 8.01 9.86
CA ASP A 353 -20.36 8.09 10.18
C ASP A 353 -20.92 9.49 9.92
N LYS A 354 -21.50 9.67 8.73
CA LYS A 354 -22.11 10.94 8.29
C LYS A 354 -23.38 11.33 9.06
N THR A 355 -23.87 10.49 10.00
CA THR A 355 -25.03 10.81 10.83
C THR A 355 -24.66 11.56 12.11
N GLN A 356 -23.39 11.56 12.51
CA GLN A 356 -22.91 12.31 13.66
C GLN A 356 -22.48 13.72 13.24
N PRO A 357 -22.93 14.78 13.93
CA PRO A 357 -22.39 16.12 13.73
C PRO A 357 -20.90 16.11 14.02
N ARG A 358 -20.07 16.48 13.04
CA ARG A 358 -18.66 16.79 13.30
C ARG A 358 -18.65 18.02 14.21
N GLU A 359 -18.33 17.84 15.49
CA GLU A 359 -17.87 18.98 16.29
C GLU A 359 -16.62 19.50 15.59
N ALA A 360 -16.74 20.67 14.97
CA ALA A 360 -15.61 21.33 14.35
C ALA A 360 -14.49 21.41 15.38
N ALA A 361 -13.34 20.82 15.08
CA ALA A 361 -12.14 21.01 15.87
C ALA A 361 -11.95 22.53 16.03
N LYS A 362 -12.03 23.02 17.27
CA LYS A 362 -11.77 24.42 17.54
C LYS A 362 -10.34 24.71 17.09
N PRO A 363 -10.08 25.80 16.36
CA PRO A 363 -8.73 26.15 15.95
C PRO A 363 -7.84 26.22 17.20
N ALA A 364 -6.68 25.57 17.12
CA ALA A 364 -5.70 25.59 18.17
C ALA A 364 -5.37 27.04 18.52
N GLY A 365 -5.81 27.49 19.69
CA GLY A 365 -5.48 28.79 20.21
C GLY A 365 -3.99 28.83 20.52
N ASN A 366 -3.23 29.46 19.61
CA ASN A 366 -1.89 30.03 19.77
C ASN A 366 -1.17 29.63 21.08
N ALA A 367 -0.69 28.39 21.15
CA ALA A 367 0.16 27.93 22.23
C ALA A 367 1.62 27.99 21.76
N GLY A 368 2.29 29.09 22.10
CA GLY A 368 3.74 29.18 22.15
C GLY A 368 4.46 29.07 20.81
N THR A 369 4.58 30.20 20.11
CA THR A 369 5.63 30.44 19.12
C THR A 369 7.01 30.20 19.75
N GLY A 370 7.50 28.98 19.58
CA GLY A 370 8.82 28.52 19.96
C GLY A 370 9.35 27.48 18.99
N GLN A 371 8.94 27.52 17.72
CA GLN A 371 9.56 26.77 16.64
C GLN A 371 10.11 27.77 15.64
N THR A 372 11.39 28.07 15.81
CA THR A 372 12.24 28.60 14.74
C THR A 372 12.20 27.57 13.60
N PRO A 373 12.14 27.97 12.31
CA PRO A 373 12.27 27.01 11.22
C PRO A 373 13.65 26.34 11.37
N LEU A 374 13.68 25.08 11.78
CA LEU A 374 14.91 24.32 11.70
C LEU A 374 15.16 24.10 10.21
N LYS A 375 16.07 24.91 9.65
CA LYS A 375 16.92 24.45 8.56
C LYS A 375 17.50 23.12 9.02
N THR A 376 17.03 22.03 8.43
CA THR A 376 17.50 20.67 8.70
C THR A 376 18.89 20.48 8.06
N GLU A 377 19.90 21.23 8.53
CA GLU A 377 21.29 21.10 8.09
C GLU A 377 22.07 20.04 8.89
N GLN A 378 21.44 19.32 9.84
CA GLN A 378 22.15 18.37 10.72
C GLN A 378 21.48 17.00 10.93
N ALA A 379 20.67 16.54 9.97
CA ALA A 379 20.48 15.09 9.75
C ALA A 379 21.46 14.55 8.67
N GLY A 380 22.30 15.42 8.11
CA GLY A 380 23.31 15.11 7.10
C GLY A 380 24.60 14.58 7.71
N ALA A 381 24.58 13.41 8.33
CA ALA A 381 25.77 12.57 8.52
C ALA A 381 25.41 11.29 9.28
N LEU A 382 24.65 10.35 8.69
CA LEU A 382 24.69 8.93 9.09
C LEU A 382 24.08 8.05 7.97
N GLN A 383 24.40 8.35 6.71
CA GLN A 383 24.40 7.37 5.62
C GLN A 383 25.69 7.58 4.82
N ALA A 384 26.79 7.06 5.36
CA ALA A 384 28.08 7.08 4.69
C ALA A 384 28.40 5.69 4.13
N GLU A 385 28.68 5.71 2.82
CA GLU A 385 29.64 4.87 2.10
C GLU A 385 29.24 3.44 1.70
N ALA A 386 28.86 3.27 0.42
CA ALA A 386 29.38 2.17 -0.41
C ALA A 386 29.19 2.42 -1.93
N VAL A 387 30.32 2.70 -2.59
CA VAL A 387 30.75 2.34 -3.96
C VAL A 387 30.21 3.13 -5.17
N GLN A 388 31.15 3.79 -5.87
CA GLN A 388 31.03 4.45 -7.17
C GLN A 388 30.98 3.46 -8.36
N PRO A 389 30.42 3.85 -9.54
CA PRO A 389 30.09 2.94 -10.63
C PRO A 389 31.19 2.83 -11.70
N VAL A 390 31.21 1.71 -12.42
CA VAL A 390 31.96 1.54 -13.68
C VAL A 390 30.98 1.23 -14.83
N ALA A 391 30.99 2.14 -15.81
CA ALA A 391 30.64 2.04 -17.23
C ALA A 391 29.24 1.55 -17.70
N GLN A 392 28.66 2.37 -18.59
CA GLN A 392 27.40 2.20 -19.33
C GLN A 392 27.40 1.02 -20.31
N PRO A 393 26.20 0.56 -20.71
CA PRO A 393 25.89 0.52 -22.14
C PRO A 393 24.54 1.16 -22.53
N ALA A 394 24.38 1.32 -23.85
CA ALA A 394 23.45 2.10 -24.65
C ALA A 394 21.93 1.71 -24.55
N PRO A 395 21.00 2.53 -25.10
CA PRO A 395 19.60 2.54 -24.70
C PRO A 395 18.80 1.38 -25.32
N LEU A 396 17.96 0.74 -24.50
CA LEU A 396 16.96 -0.23 -24.92
C LEU A 396 15.56 0.37 -24.78
N SER A 397 14.81 0.32 -25.88
CA SER A 397 13.41 0.70 -25.97
C SER A 397 12.54 -0.04 -24.95
N ALA A 398 11.66 0.70 -24.25
CA ALA A 398 10.74 0.16 -23.26
C ALA A 398 9.75 -0.85 -23.87
N PRO A 399 9.58 -2.06 -23.30
CA PRO A 399 8.53 -2.98 -23.70
C PRO A 399 7.22 -2.67 -22.98
N GLN A 400 6.12 -2.68 -23.74
CA GLN A 400 4.75 -2.78 -23.22
C GLN A 400 4.54 -4.15 -22.54
N PRO A 401 3.64 -4.28 -21.55
CA PRO A 401 3.33 -5.58 -20.96
C PRO A 401 2.56 -6.44 -21.96
N ALA A 402 3.22 -7.43 -22.55
CA ALA A 402 2.59 -8.45 -23.38
C ALA A 402 2.16 -9.63 -22.51
N ALA A 403 0.85 -9.94 -22.52
CA ALA A 403 0.33 -11.22 -22.07
C ALA A 403 0.85 -12.34 -22.99
N GLN A 404 1.21 -13.48 -22.40
CA GLN A 404 1.83 -14.62 -23.08
C GLN A 404 0.92 -15.18 -24.19
N PRO A 405 1.43 -15.42 -25.41
CA PRO A 405 0.72 -16.20 -26.40
C PRO A 405 0.95 -17.71 -26.17
N VAL A 406 -0.14 -18.47 -26.18
CA VAL A 406 -0.15 -19.93 -26.24
C VAL A 406 0.57 -20.39 -27.51
N MET A 407 1.66 -21.15 -27.36
CA MET A 407 2.41 -21.70 -28.49
C MET A 407 2.15 -23.20 -28.65
N SER A 408 1.51 -23.52 -29.78
CA SER A 408 1.37 -24.86 -30.36
C SER A 408 2.74 -25.49 -30.61
N GLN A 409 2.86 -26.78 -30.29
CA GLN A 409 4.07 -27.58 -30.45
C GLN A 409 4.23 -28.06 -31.90
N GLU A 410 5.44 -27.95 -32.46
CA GLU A 410 6.08 -29.00 -33.27
C GLU A 410 7.62 -28.77 -33.33
N PRO A 411 8.45 -29.84 -33.47
CA PRO A 411 9.81 -29.86 -32.94
C PRO A 411 10.88 -29.54 -33.99
N VAL A 412 11.93 -28.82 -33.58
CA VAL A 412 13.18 -28.71 -34.34
C VAL A 412 14.33 -29.21 -33.48
N GLN A 413 14.97 -30.27 -33.94
CA GLN A 413 16.20 -30.84 -33.39
C GLN A 413 17.41 -30.04 -33.87
N THR A 414 18.38 -29.77 -32.99
CA THR A 414 19.82 -29.59 -33.29
C THR A 414 20.62 -29.60 -31.97
N PRO A 415 21.96 -29.82 -31.99
CA PRO A 415 22.61 -30.85 -31.18
C PRO A 415 23.22 -30.36 -29.86
N VAL A 416 23.40 -31.31 -28.93
CA VAL A 416 24.03 -31.13 -27.62
C VAL A 416 25.56 -31.16 -27.76
N MET A 417 26.24 -30.10 -27.30
CA MET A 417 27.66 -30.15 -26.96
C MET A 417 27.80 -30.59 -25.49
N GLU A 418 28.36 -31.78 -25.30
CA GLU A 418 28.78 -32.31 -24.01
C GLU A 418 29.89 -31.45 -23.39
N THR A 419 29.71 -31.03 -22.14
CA THR A 419 30.82 -30.66 -21.25
C THR A 419 30.83 -31.62 -20.07
N ALA A 420 31.93 -32.36 -19.95
CA ALA A 420 32.15 -33.41 -18.98
C ALA A 420 32.33 -32.86 -17.56
N ALA A 421 31.61 -33.43 -16.59
CA ALA A 421 31.84 -33.23 -15.16
C ALA A 421 32.86 -34.25 -14.62
N PRO A 422 33.72 -33.87 -13.65
CA PRO A 422 34.69 -34.78 -13.04
C PRO A 422 34.03 -35.78 -12.07
N PRO A 423 34.66 -36.97 -11.83
CA PRO A 423 34.00 -38.09 -11.16
C PRO A 423 33.93 -37.91 -9.63
N ALA A 424 32.82 -38.38 -9.06
CA ALA A 424 32.58 -38.47 -7.62
C ALA A 424 33.35 -39.63 -6.96
N PRO A 425 33.80 -39.50 -5.69
CA PRO A 425 34.49 -40.57 -4.97
C PRO A 425 33.54 -41.68 -4.49
N PRO A 426 34.05 -42.92 -4.28
CA PRO A 426 33.21 -44.10 -4.05
C PRO A 426 32.61 -44.17 -2.64
N LEU A 427 31.37 -44.65 -2.58
CA LEU A 427 30.58 -44.93 -1.37
C LEU A 427 31.14 -46.11 -0.58
N GLN A 428 31.23 -45.96 0.75
CA GLN A 428 31.52 -47.05 1.69
C GLN A 428 30.26 -47.91 1.96
N PRO A 429 30.40 -49.22 2.21
CA PRO A 429 29.27 -50.11 2.45
C PRO A 429 28.68 -49.95 3.86
N GLY A 430 27.36 -49.74 3.93
CA GLY A 430 26.60 -49.70 5.18
C GLY A 430 26.38 -51.10 5.80
N PRO A 431 26.18 -51.20 7.13
CA PRO A 431 26.06 -52.47 7.83
C PRO A 431 24.67 -53.12 7.64
N ALA A 432 24.69 -54.46 7.68
CA ALA A 432 23.62 -55.37 7.35
C ALA A 432 22.38 -55.31 8.26
N ALA A 433 21.22 -55.57 7.64
CA ALA A 433 19.89 -55.63 8.25
C ALA A 433 19.75 -56.75 9.30
N ALA A 434 19.23 -56.40 10.47
CA ALA A 434 18.75 -57.34 11.48
C ALA A 434 17.27 -57.72 11.22
N LYS A 435 16.99 -59.03 11.26
CA LYS A 435 15.67 -59.64 11.07
C LYS A 435 14.70 -59.30 12.23
N PRO A 436 13.37 -59.21 11.99
CA PRO A 436 12.39 -59.02 13.05
C PRO A 436 12.07 -60.33 13.79
N ALA A 437 11.90 -60.26 15.11
CA ALA A 437 11.42 -61.35 15.96
C ALA A 437 9.87 -61.35 16.04
N PRO A 438 9.23 -62.52 16.29
CA PRO A 438 7.79 -62.70 16.03
C PRO A 438 6.88 -62.25 17.17
N ALA A 439 5.65 -61.90 16.78
CA ALA A 439 4.54 -61.48 17.62
C ALA A 439 4.11 -62.53 18.66
N LYS A 440 3.86 -62.08 19.90
CA LYS A 440 3.10 -62.84 20.91
C LYS A 440 1.66 -62.34 20.99
N ARG A 441 0.74 -63.28 20.77
CA ARG A 441 -0.71 -63.18 20.97
C ARG A 441 -1.07 -63.52 22.43
N ALA A 442 -2.30 -63.14 22.79
CA ALA A 442 -3.12 -63.51 23.96
C ALA A 442 -3.00 -62.55 25.17
N ALA A 443 -4.06 -62.16 25.89
CA ALA A 443 -5.39 -62.77 26.01
C ALA A 443 -6.47 -61.74 26.42
N ARG A 444 -7.71 -62.00 25.98
CA ARG A 444 -8.96 -61.56 26.62
C ARG A 444 -9.14 -62.25 27.98
N ARG A 445 -9.68 -61.53 28.95
CA ARG A 445 -10.67 -61.96 29.99
C ARG A 445 -11.16 -60.66 30.66
N ARG A 446 -12.41 -60.27 30.39
CA ARG A 446 -13.63 -60.43 31.20
C ARG A 446 -13.82 -59.26 32.15
#